data_AF-A0A173LJ06-F1
#
_entry.id   AF-A0A173LJ06-F1
#
_cell.length_a   1.000
_cell.length_b   1.000
_cell.length_c   1.000
_cell.angle_alpha   90.00
_cell.angle_beta   90.00
_cell.angle_gamma   90.00
#
_symmetry.space_group_name_H-M   'P 1'
#
loop_
_entity.id
_entity.type
_entity.pdbx_description
1 polymer ?
#
loop_
_entity_poly.entity_id
_entity_poly.type
_entity_poly.pdbx_seq_one_letter_code
_entity_poly.pdbx_strand_id
1 'polypeptide(L)'
;MHRVLTPEGLYGRRKMTALIRLTSMPDASRGAVDRGMRALGLSGIRRVKGVRTTIPGKDGIRAGDLVNRGFTAPRPDHIWVMVFTYCRTWAGWV
;
A
#
# COMPACT_ATOMS: atom_id res chain seq x y z
N MET A 1 -13.99 13.79 -17.94
CA MET A 1 -14.67 13.26 -16.73
C MET A 1 -13.91 13.78 -15.51
N HIS A 2 -14.44 14.80 -14.83
CA HIS A 2 -13.79 15.43 -13.68
C HIS A 2 -13.94 14.52 -12.46
N ARG A 3 -12.83 13.98 -11.93
CA ARG A 3 -12.88 13.08 -10.76
C ARG A 3 -12.87 13.93 -9.49
N VAL A 4 -13.85 13.72 -8.63
CA VAL A 4 -13.90 14.33 -7.31
C VAL A 4 -12.92 13.59 -6.40
N LEU A 5 -11.89 14.27 -5.89
CA LEU A 5 -10.84 13.69 -5.03
C LEU A 5 -11.29 13.57 -3.56
N THR A 6 -12.56 13.26 -3.32
CA THR A 6 -12.99 12.85 -1.98
C THR A 6 -12.51 11.42 -1.71
N PRO A 7 -12.31 11.03 -0.44
CA PRO A 7 -11.89 9.67 -0.08
C PRO A 7 -12.77 8.58 -0.74
N GLU A 8 -14.07 8.82 -0.84
CA GLU A 8 -15.06 7.92 -1.43
C GLU A 8 -14.90 7.83 -2.95
N GLY A 9 -14.51 8.92 -3.62
CA GLY A 9 -14.17 8.95 -5.04
C GLY A 9 -12.94 8.11 -5.39
N LEU A 10 -12.11 7.76 -4.39
CA LEU A 10 -10.97 6.85 -4.55
C LEU A 10 -11.36 5.38 -4.36
N TYR A 11 -12.51 5.09 -3.75
CA TYR A 11 -12.86 3.75 -3.29
C TYR A 11 -13.36 2.86 -4.43
N GLY A 12 -12.72 1.70 -4.57
CA GLY A 12 -13.27 0.60 -5.35
C GLY A 12 -14.35 -0.15 -4.57
N ARG A 13 -15.04 -1.08 -5.25
CA ARG A 13 -16.12 -1.92 -4.69
C ARG A 13 -15.87 -2.40 -3.27
N ARG A 14 -14.66 -2.89 -2.97
CA ARG A 14 -14.32 -3.40 -1.62
C ARG A 14 -14.47 -2.34 -0.53
N LYS A 15 -13.86 -1.17 -0.71
CA LYS A 15 -13.93 -0.07 0.26
C LYS A 15 -15.30 0.57 0.29
N MET A 16 -15.95 0.70 -0.87
CA MET A 16 -17.32 1.20 -0.97
C MET A 16 -18.32 0.30 -0.23
N THR A 17 -18.15 -1.03 -0.31
CA THR A 17 -19.00 -1.97 0.44
C THR A 17 -18.81 -1.82 1.95
N ALA A 18 -17.56 -1.68 2.42
CA ALA A 18 -17.30 -1.47 3.84
C ALA A 18 -17.90 -0.15 4.34
N LEU A 19 -17.73 0.94 3.56
CA LEU A 19 -18.31 2.24 3.89
C LEU A 19 -19.83 2.18 3.98
N ILE A 20 -20.50 1.66 2.94
CA ILE A 20 -21.97 1.58 2.90
C ILE A 20 -22.51 0.76 4.06
N ARG A 21 -21.86 -0.36 4.39
CA ARG A 21 -22.25 -1.19 5.54
C ARG A 21 -22.10 -0.47 6.88
N LEU A 22 -21.09 0.38 6.99
CA LEU A 22 -20.84 1.14 8.20
C LEU A 22 -21.82 2.31 8.36
N THR A 23 -22.18 3.00 7.27
CA THR A 23 -22.88 4.30 7.37
C THR A 23 -24.37 4.23 7.10
N SER A 24 -24.85 3.26 6.32
CA SER A 24 -26.20 3.35 5.74
C SER A 24 -26.94 2.01 5.64
N MET A 25 -26.28 0.95 5.18
CA MET A 25 -26.92 -0.33 4.87
C MET A 25 -26.02 -1.51 5.29
N PRO A 26 -26.10 -1.98 6.55
CA PRO A 26 -25.27 -3.05 7.09
C PRO A 26 -25.29 -4.35 6.26
N ASP A 27 -26.43 -4.65 5.63
CA ASP A 27 -26.65 -5.87 4.84
C ASP A 27 -26.29 -5.72 3.36
N ALA A 28 -25.73 -4.58 2.94
CA ALA A 28 -25.40 -4.34 1.54
C ALA A 28 -24.51 -5.46 0.98
N SER A 29 -24.98 -6.12 -0.07
CA SER A 29 -24.21 -7.16 -0.74
C SER A 29 -23.15 -6.54 -1.67
N ARG A 30 -22.01 -7.23 -1.82
CA ARG A 30 -20.93 -6.78 -2.74
C ARG A 30 -21.43 -6.60 -4.18
N GLY A 31 -22.40 -7.41 -4.61
CA GLY A 31 -23.00 -7.34 -5.94
C GLY A 31 -23.93 -6.13 -6.12
N ALA A 32 -24.71 -5.79 -5.09
CA ALA A 32 -25.54 -4.58 -5.11
C ALA A 32 -24.68 -3.32 -5.21
N VAL A 33 -23.60 -3.25 -4.42
CA VAL A 33 -22.63 -2.14 -4.46
C VAL A 33 -21.94 -2.06 -5.83
N ASP A 34 -21.51 -3.19 -6.41
CA ASP A 34 -20.87 -3.21 -7.73
C ASP A 34 -21.81 -2.67 -8.83
N ARG A 35 -23.07 -3.11 -8.84
CA ARG A 35 -24.07 -2.63 -9.80
C ARG A 35 -24.36 -1.14 -9.61
N GLY A 36 -24.50 -0.68 -8.38
CA GLY A 36 -24.70 0.74 -8.07
C GLY A 36 -23.52 1.60 -8.54
N MET A 37 -22.29 1.16 -8.27
CA MET A 37 -21.09 1.85 -8.76
C MET A 37 -21.05 1.92 -10.28
N ARG A 38 -21.38 0.83 -10.99
CA ARG A 38 -21.44 0.82 -12.47
C ARG A 38 -22.51 1.74 -13.02
N ALA A 39 -23.71 1.72 -12.45
CA ALA A 39 -24.82 2.59 -12.86
C ALA A 39 -24.48 4.08 -12.71
N LEU A 40 -23.70 4.43 -11.68
CA LEU A 40 -23.23 5.79 -11.42
C LEU A 40 -21.91 6.14 -12.13
N GLY A 41 -21.35 5.25 -12.95
CA GLY A 41 -20.06 5.47 -13.62
C GLY A 41 -18.85 5.57 -12.67
N LEU A 42 -18.99 5.09 -11.43
CA LEU A 42 -17.97 5.14 -10.41
C LEU A 42 -16.98 4.00 -10.55
N SER A 43 -15.70 4.35 -10.63
CA SER A 43 -14.58 3.41 -10.63
C SER A 43 -13.52 3.87 -9.64
N GLY A 44 -13.27 3.04 -8.62
CA GLY A 44 -12.21 3.30 -7.66
C GLY A 44 -10.83 3.38 -8.31
N ILE A 45 -9.91 4.11 -7.69
CA ILE A 45 -8.56 4.26 -8.23
C ILE A 45 -7.80 2.94 -8.11
N ARG A 46 -7.31 2.45 -9.25
CA ARG A 46 -6.33 1.37 -9.31
C ARG A 46 -4.94 2.00 -9.40
N ARG A 47 -3.98 1.56 -8.58
CA ARG A 47 -2.56 1.87 -8.79
C ARG A 47 -2.14 1.23 -10.10
N VAL A 48 -2.09 2.03 -11.17
CA VAL A 48 -1.76 1.57 -12.54
C VAL A 48 -0.27 1.37 -12.74
N LYS A 49 0.58 2.06 -11.97
CA LYS A 49 2.03 1.91 -12.04
C LYS A 49 2.53 1.03 -10.90
N GLY A 50 2.98 -0.18 -11.23
CA GLY A 50 3.83 -0.95 -10.33
C GLY A 50 5.14 -0.20 -10.17
N VAL A 51 5.41 0.33 -8.97
CA VAL A 51 6.73 0.90 -8.66
C VAL A 51 7.64 -0.27 -8.34
N ARG A 52 8.57 -0.58 -9.24
CA ARG A 52 9.64 -1.53 -8.95
C ARG A 52 10.66 -0.84 -8.05
N THR A 53 10.54 -1.08 -6.74
CA THR A 53 11.43 -0.49 -5.73
C THR A 53 12.80 -1.18 -5.67
N THR A 54 12.91 -2.39 -6.22
CA THR A 54 14.10 -3.23 -6.09
C THR A 54 14.47 -3.83 -7.43
N ILE A 55 15.68 -3.52 -7.87
CA ILE A 55 16.35 -4.21 -8.98
C ILE A 55 17.32 -5.19 -8.33
N PRO A 56 17.13 -6.51 -8.49
CA PRO A 56 18.09 -7.49 -8.01
C PRO A 56 19.49 -7.20 -8.58
N GLY A 57 20.53 -7.34 -7.76
CA GLY A 57 21.91 -7.30 -8.24
C GLY A 57 22.14 -8.31 -9.37
N LYS A 58 22.99 -7.96 -10.34
CA LYS A 58 23.21 -8.74 -11.57
C LYS A 58 23.75 -10.15 -11.31
N ASP A 59 24.44 -10.33 -10.19
CA ASP A 59 25.06 -11.57 -9.71
C ASP A 59 24.15 -12.36 -8.76
N GLY A 60 23.08 -11.76 -8.23
CA GLY A 60 22.16 -12.40 -7.29
C GLY A 60 22.79 -12.77 -5.94
N ILE A 61 24.05 -12.39 -5.69
CA ILE A 61 24.75 -12.70 -4.46
C ILE A 61 24.28 -11.71 -3.39
N ARG A 62 23.38 -12.18 -2.53
CA ARG A 62 22.97 -11.43 -1.36
C ARG A 62 24.11 -11.46 -0.34
N ALA A 63 24.38 -10.32 0.31
CA ALA A 63 25.24 -10.30 1.48
C ALA A 63 24.74 -11.32 2.51
N GLY A 64 25.67 -12.11 3.07
CA GLY A 64 25.35 -13.09 4.11
C GLY A 64 24.75 -12.40 5.34
N ASP A 65 23.80 -13.08 5.98
CA ASP A 65 23.27 -12.63 7.27
C ASP A 65 24.28 -12.94 8.37
N LEU A 66 25.13 -11.97 8.68
CA LEU A 66 26.23 -12.11 9.64
C LEU A 66 25.75 -12.35 11.09
N VAL A 67 24.49 -12.05 11.39
CA VAL A 67 23.93 -12.20 12.75
C VAL A 67 22.83 -13.25 12.82
N ASN A 68 22.51 -13.92 11.72
CA ASN A 68 21.45 -14.94 11.61
C ASN A 68 20.12 -14.48 12.25
N ARG A 69 19.72 -13.23 12.00
CA ARG A 69 18.57 -12.54 12.62
C ARG A 69 18.56 -12.48 14.16
N GLY A 70 19.69 -12.75 14.81
CA GLY A 70 19.90 -12.56 16.24
C GLY A 70 20.31 -11.12 16.54
N PHE A 71 19.38 -10.33 17.05
CA PHE A 71 19.63 -8.92 17.41
C PHE A 71 19.96 -8.71 18.90
N THR A 72 20.01 -9.80 19.68
CA THR A 72 20.43 -9.76 21.09
C THR A 72 21.93 -9.49 21.18
N ALA A 73 22.32 -8.44 21.90
CA ALA A 73 23.72 -8.05 22.08
C ALA A 73 24.15 -8.22 23.56
N PRO A 74 25.34 -8.80 23.83
CA PRO A 74 25.84 -9.00 25.21
C PRO A 74 26.35 -7.71 25.87
N ARG A 75 26.66 -6.68 25.06
CA ARG A 75 27.13 -5.36 25.49
C ARG A 75 26.82 -4.31 24.40
N PRO A 76 26.83 -3.01 24.73
CA PRO A 76 26.76 -1.94 23.73
C PRO A 76 27.82 -2.08 22.64
N ASP A 77 27.53 -1.53 21.46
CA ASP A 77 28.41 -1.49 20.27
C ASP A 77 28.81 -2.86 19.69
N HIS A 78 28.15 -3.94 20.12
CA HIS A 78 28.42 -5.31 19.65
C HIS A 78 27.61 -5.70 18.39
N ILE A 79 26.41 -5.15 18.21
CA ILE A 79 25.54 -5.37 17.03
C ILE A 79 24.92 -4.05 16.63
N TRP A 80 24.94 -3.74 15.33
CA TRP A 80 24.37 -2.53 14.75
C TRP A 80 23.27 -2.90 13.77
N VAL A 81 22.10 -2.28 13.92
CA VAL A 81 20.98 -2.40 12.97
C VAL A 81 20.75 -1.05 12.33
N MET A 82 20.75 -1.01 11.01
CA MET A 82 20.48 0.19 10.23
C MET A 82 19.26 -0.03 9.34
N VAL A 83 18.46 1.01 9.18
CA VAL A 83 17.38 1.07 8.19
C VAL A 83 17.52 2.35 7.37
N PHE A 84 17.23 2.27 6.08
CA PHE A 84 17.05 3.43 5.21
C PHE A 84 15.57 3.67 5.02
N THR A 85 15.12 4.90 5.29
CA THR A 85 13.74 5.31 5.06
C THR A 85 13.72 6.30 3.92
N TYR A 86 13.02 5.95 2.85
CA TYR A 86 12.82 6.86 1.72
C TYR A 86 11.72 7.87 2.03
N CYS A 87 12.11 9.13 2.16
CA CYS A 87 11.21 10.24 2.38
C CYS A 87 10.86 10.90 1.04
N ARG A 88 9.56 11.13 0.79
CA ARG A 88 9.12 11.85 -0.40
C ARG A 88 9.33 13.35 -0.20
N THR A 89 10.05 13.97 -1.12
CA THR A 89 10.27 15.43 -1.14
C THR A 89 9.76 16.03 -2.45
N TRP A 90 9.72 17.35 -2.54
CA TRP A 90 9.36 18.07 -3.77
C TRP A 90 10.34 17.80 -4.93
N ALA A 91 11.61 17.52 -4.61
CA ALA A 91 12.66 17.23 -5.58
C ALA A 91 12.77 15.74 -5.95
N GLY A 92 12.06 14.84 -5.24
CA GLY A 92 12.13 13.41 -5.51
C GLY A 92 12.03 12.56 -4.24
N TRP A 93 12.97 11.63 -4.08
CA TRP A 93 13.08 10.75 -2.91
C TRP A 93 14.48 10.89 -2.31
N VAL A 94 14.57 10.93 -0.97
CA VAL A 94 15.81 10.93 -0.18
C VAL A 94 15.80 9.72 0.73
#